data_AF-A0A225V4L5-F1
#
_entry.id   AF-A0A225V4L5-F1
#
_cell.length_a   1.000
_cell.length_b   1.000
_cell.length_c   1.000
_cell.angle_alpha   90.00
_cell.angle_beta   90.00
_cell.angle_gamma   90.00
#
_symmetry.space_group_name_H-M   'P 1'
#
loop_
_entity.id
_entity.type
_entity.pdbx_description
1 polymer ?
#
loop_
_entity_poly.entity_id
_entity_poly.type
_entity_poly.pdbx_seq_one_letter_code
_entity_poly.pdbx_strand_id
1 'polypeptide(L)'
;RSEKLSADDVFHHLGLSYKGDDFLKSPALSTWISYVTKLGKFDEGYAADFTVINELEKHTNSYDLAWKIENVMDQALQDNNAALKNVVGKLQNEQFKRWMSKGWSTKRVNHAIALASTLRGDPADGTFTRVYLAYFDFHRANTS
;
A
#
# COMPACT_ATOMS: atom_id res chain seq x y z
N ARG A 1 16.92 24.51 -15.74
CA ARG A 1 16.06 23.97 -14.66
C ARG A 1 15.71 22.56 -15.11
N SER A 2 16.18 21.51 -14.44
CA SER A 2 15.77 20.15 -14.80
C SER A 2 14.26 20.04 -14.61
N GLU A 3 13.53 19.56 -15.61
CA GLU A 3 12.12 19.21 -15.44
C GLU A 3 12.05 18.14 -14.34
N LYS A 4 11.34 18.43 -13.24
CA LYS A 4 11.00 17.40 -12.27
C LYS A 4 10.00 16.47 -12.99
N LEU A 5 10.42 15.24 -13.26
CA LEU A 5 9.51 14.18 -13.68
C LEU A 5 8.42 14.00 -12.61
N SER A 6 7.20 13.65 -13.01
CA SER A 6 6.17 13.29 -12.03
C SER A 6 6.46 11.92 -11.41
N ALA A 7 5.78 11.59 -10.30
CA ALA A 7 5.83 10.24 -9.73
C ALA A 7 5.41 9.18 -10.77
N ASP A 8 4.40 9.49 -11.59
CA ASP A 8 3.89 8.61 -12.64
C ASP A 8 4.90 8.41 -13.77
N ASP A 9 5.58 9.49 -14.20
CA ASP A 9 6.61 9.41 -15.25
C ASP A 9 7.73 8.47 -14.82
N VAL A 10 8.21 8.62 -13.58
CA VAL A 10 9.28 7.76 -13.04
C VAL A 10 8.79 6.33 -12.86
N PHE A 11 7.53 6.11 -12.46
CA PHE A 11 6.96 4.77 -12.32
C PHE A 11 7.02 4.01 -13.65
N HIS A 12 6.53 4.62 -14.73
CA HIS A 12 6.54 4.01 -16.05
C HIS A 12 7.95 3.92 -16.65
N HIS A 13 8.83 4.90 -16.39
CA HIS A 13 10.23 4.86 -16.83
C HIS A 13 11.00 3.68 -16.22
N LEU A 14 10.63 3.27 -15.00
CA LEU A 14 11.16 2.08 -14.33
C LEU A 14 10.54 0.76 -14.83
N GLY A 15 9.68 0.82 -15.85
CA GLY A 15 8.99 -0.35 -16.41
C GLY A 15 7.90 -0.91 -15.49
N LEU A 16 7.41 -0.13 -14.51
CA LEU A 16 6.34 -0.55 -13.61
C LEU A 16 4.96 -0.28 -14.24
N SER A 17 3.97 -1.07 -13.83
CA SER A 17 2.59 -0.97 -14.29
C SER A 17 1.64 -1.04 -13.10
N TYR A 18 0.66 -0.13 -13.04
CA TYR A 18 -0.36 -0.13 -11.97
C TYR A 18 -1.38 -1.28 -12.12
N LYS A 19 -1.30 -2.05 -13.22
CA LYS A 19 -2.14 -3.24 -13.44
C LYS A 19 -1.66 -4.41 -12.58
N GLY A 20 -2.58 -5.08 -11.90
CA GLY A 20 -2.25 -6.21 -11.04
C GLY A 20 -1.42 -5.81 -9.81
N ASP A 21 -0.67 -6.75 -9.25
CA ASP A 21 0.20 -6.57 -8.08
C ASP A 21 1.69 -6.82 -8.37
N ASP A 22 2.06 -7.18 -9.60
CA ASP A 22 3.44 -7.56 -9.93
C ASP A 22 4.45 -6.41 -9.75
N PHE A 23 4.00 -5.15 -9.86
CA PHE A 23 4.85 -4.00 -9.56
C PHE A 23 5.36 -4.00 -8.11
N LEU A 24 4.63 -4.60 -7.17
CA LEU A 24 5.04 -4.74 -5.76
C LEU A 24 6.20 -5.72 -5.57
N LYS A 25 6.35 -6.67 -6.51
CA LYS A 25 7.41 -7.68 -6.51
C LYS A 25 8.67 -7.18 -7.22
N SER A 26 8.54 -6.11 -8.01
CA SER A 26 9.65 -5.56 -8.79
C SER A 26 10.70 -4.88 -7.90
N PRO A 27 12.00 -5.22 -8.03
CA PRO A 27 13.07 -4.50 -7.34
C PRO A 27 13.09 -3.00 -7.64
N ALA A 28 12.63 -2.61 -8.83
CA ALA A 28 12.58 -1.21 -9.26
C ALA A 28 11.59 -0.36 -8.43
N LEU A 29 10.63 -0.99 -7.74
CA LEU A 29 9.73 -0.30 -6.84
C LEU A 29 10.48 0.43 -5.72
N SER A 30 11.57 -0.13 -5.20
CA SER A 30 12.37 0.52 -4.15
C SER A 30 12.97 1.85 -4.62
N THR A 31 13.35 1.93 -5.90
CA THR A 31 13.82 3.17 -6.54
C THR A 31 12.68 4.19 -6.64
N TRP A 32 11.49 3.76 -7.06
CA TRP A 32 10.32 4.62 -7.16
C TRP A 32 9.86 5.14 -5.79
N ILE A 33 9.80 4.29 -4.77
CA ILE A 33 9.50 4.66 -3.37
C ILE A 33 10.47 5.74 -2.90
N SER A 34 11.76 5.56 -3.15
CA SER A 34 12.80 6.53 -2.78
C SER A 34 12.63 7.85 -3.51
N TYR A 35 12.21 7.82 -4.78
CA TYR A 35 11.94 9.00 -5.58
C TYR A 35 10.74 9.77 -5.03
N VAL A 36 9.59 9.12 -4.83
CA VAL A 36 8.36 9.73 -4.29
C VAL A 36 8.59 10.31 -2.90
N THR A 37 9.29 9.58 -2.04
CA THR A 37 9.64 10.07 -0.69
C THR A 37 10.47 11.34 -0.75
N LYS A 38 11.40 11.46 -1.70
CA LYS A 38 12.19 12.69 -1.89
C LYS A 38 11.31 13.79 -2.48
N LEU A 39 10.48 13.48 -3.48
CA LEU A 39 9.59 14.44 -4.13
C LEU A 39 8.63 15.09 -3.12
N GLY A 40 7.94 14.30 -2.29
CA GLY A 40 7.04 14.79 -1.24
C GLY A 40 7.74 15.70 -0.22
N LYS A 41 8.96 15.35 0.20
CA LYS A 41 9.77 16.21 1.09
C LYS A 41 10.09 17.58 0.47
N PHE A 42 10.22 17.66 -0.86
CA PHE A 42 10.48 18.91 -1.55
C PHE A 42 9.21 19.74 -1.80
N ASP A 43 8.06 19.10 -2.02
CA ASP A 43 6.84 19.78 -2.47
C ASP A 43 5.87 20.12 -1.32
N GLU A 44 5.79 19.27 -0.27
CA GLU A 44 4.82 19.42 0.84
C GLU A 44 5.49 19.74 2.19
N GLY A 45 6.83 19.79 2.25
CA GLY A 45 7.56 19.85 3.51
C GLY A 45 7.62 18.49 4.24
N TYR A 46 8.06 18.49 5.50
CA TYR A 46 8.33 17.28 6.29
C TYR A 46 7.04 16.61 6.81
N ALA A 47 6.08 16.22 5.97
CA ALA A 47 4.87 15.58 6.48
C ALA A 47 4.05 14.83 5.41
N ALA A 48 4.38 13.57 5.18
CA ALA A 48 3.36 12.53 5.29
C ALA A 48 4.03 11.18 5.48
N ASP A 49 3.73 10.52 6.59
CA ASP A 49 4.07 9.12 6.86
C ASP A 49 3.44 8.12 5.85
N PHE A 50 2.82 8.62 4.78
CA PHE A 50 2.05 7.87 3.81
C PHE A 50 2.05 8.49 2.40
N THR A 51 3.08 9.27 2.03
CA THR A 51 3.20 9.89 0.69
C THR A 51 3.16 8.84 -0.42
N VAL A 52 3.84 7.70 -0.24
CA VAL A 52 3.92 6.67 -1.27
C VAL A 52 2.55 6.04 -1.50
N ILE A 53 1.81 5.78 -0.43
CA ILE A 53 0.45 5.27 -0.52
C ILE A 53 -0.50 6.29 -1.17
N ASN A 54 -0.36 7.58 -0.87
CA ASN A 54 -1.15 8.61 -1.55
C ASN A 54 -0.93 8.58 -3.07
N GLU A 55 0.31 8.42 -3.52
CA GLU A 55 0.62 8.32 -4.95
C GLU A 55 0.04 7.05 -5.57
N LEU A 56 0.17 5.89 -4.93
CA LEU A 56 -0.40 4.63 -5.42
C LEU A 56 -1.94 4.68 -5.50
N GLU A 57 -2.59 5.36 -4.55
CA GLU A 57 -4.06 5.51 -4.52
C GLU A 57 -4.61 6.48 -5.59
N LYS A 58 -3.76 7.21 -6.33
CA LYS A 58 -4.23 7.94 -7.53
C LYS A 58 -4.68 6.99 -8.63
N HIS A 59 -4.15 5.77 -8.65
CA HIS A 59 -4.34 4.78 -9.72
C HIS A 59 -5.22 3.61 -9.31
N THR A 60 -5.57 3.49 -8.03
CA THR A 60 -6.50 2.47 -7.54
C THR A 60 -7.18 2.90 -6.24
N ASN A 61 -8.29 2.26 -5.90
CA ASN A 61 -8.93 2.51 -4.61
C ASN A 61 -8.13 1.88 -3.45
N SER A 62 -8.35 2.42 -2.26
CA SER A 62 -7.62 2.06 -1.04
C SER A 62 -7.74 0.57 -0.66
N TYR A 63 -8.88 -0.06 -0.94
CA TYR A 63 -9.12 -1.48 -0.61
C TYR A 63 -8.47 -2.43 -1.61
N ASP A 64 -8.49 -2.09 -2.90
CA ASP A 64 -7.77 -2.85 -3.93
C ASP A 64 -6.26 -2.79 -3.69
N LEU A 65 -5.72 -1.61 -3.34
CA LEU A 65 -4.32 -1.50 -2.95
C LEU A 65 -3.99 -2.34 -1.72
N ALA A 66 -4.85 -2.34 -0.70
CA ALA A 66 -4.67 -3.17 0.49
C ALA A 66 -4.63 -4.66 0.17
N TRP A 67 -5.55 -5.11 -0.69
CA TRP A 67 -5.58 -6.49 -1.16
C TRP A 67 -4.27 -6.84 -1.88
N LYS A 68 -3.78 -5.99 -2.79
CA LYS A 68 -2.52 -6.22 -3.52
C LYS A 68 -1.32 -6.31 -2.59
N ILE A 69 -1.21 -5.38 -1.63
CA ILE A 69 -0.14 -5.36 -0.63
C ILE A 69 -0.17 -6.63 0.22
N GLU A 70 -1.34 -7.03 0.71
CA GLU A 70 -1.48 -8.23 1.54
C GLU A 70 -1.24 -9.52 0.75
N ASN A 71 -1.71 -9.60 -0.50
CA ASN A 71 -1.44 -10.75 -1.36
C ASN A 71 0.07 -10.96 -1.56
N VAL A 72 0.81 -9.87 -1.80
CA VAL A 72 2.27 -9.94 -1.98
C VAL A 72 3.00 -10.15 -0.64
N MET A 73 2.47 -9.65 0.48
CA MET A 73 2.99 -9.96 1.81
C MET A 73 2.87 -11.46 2.11
N ASP A 74 1.72 -12.05 1.85
CA ASP A 74 1.48 -13.48 2.07
C ASP A 74 2.40 -14.34 1.20
N GLN A 75 2.54 -14.02 -0.08
CA GLN A 75 3.54 -14.67 -0.97
C GLN A 75 4.96 -14.54 -0.42
N ALA A 76 5.36 -13.34 0.02
CA ALA A 76 6.69 -13.13 0.59
C ALA A 76 6.90 -13.95 1.88
N LEU A 77 5.85 -14.14 2.69
CA LEU A 77 5.85 -15.02 3.86
C LEU A 77 6.08 -16.47 3.48
N GLN A 78 5.31 -16.99 2.52
CA GLN A 78 5.42 -18.36 2.00
C GLN A 78 6.81 -18.64 1.40
N ASP A 79 7.35 -17.70 0.64
CA ASP A 79 8.65 -17.81 -0.05
C ASP A 79 9.85 -17.52 0.87
N ASN A 80 9.62 -17.14 2.13
CA ASN A 80 10.65 -16.63 3.04
C ASN A 80 11.49 -15.46 2.48
N ASN A 81 10.90 -14.64 1.60
CA ASN A 81 11.58 -13.51 0.97
C ASN A 81 11.63 -12.28 1.90
N ALA A 82 12.69 -12.18 2.71
CA ALA A 82 12.84 -11.10 3.69
C ALA A 82 12.91 -9.69 3.07
N ALA A 83 13.50 -9.55 1.87
CA ALA A 83 13.60 -8.25 1.20
C ALA A 83 12.22 -7.76 0.77
N LEU A 84 11.41 -8.63 0.17
CA LEU A 84 10.05 -8.30 -0.24
C LEU A 84 9.16 -7.99 0.97
N LYS A 85 9.21 -8.80 2.04
CA LYS A 85 8.51 -8.53 3.32
C LYS A 85 8.78 -7.12 3.84
N ASN A 86 10.03 -6.67 3.79
CA ASN A 86 10.40 -5.32 4.24
C ASN A 86 9.77 -4.23 3.37
N VAL A 87 9.83 -4.38 2.03
CA VAL A 87 9.25 -3.41 1.10
C VAL A 87 7.74 -3.32 1.27
N VAL A 88 7.01 -4.45 1.20
CA VAL A 88 5.55 -4.42 1.31
C VAL A 88 5.07 -4.10 2.73
N GLY A 89 5.82 -4.47 3.76
CA GLY A 89 5.51 -4.12 5.15
C GLY A 89 5.58 -2.63 5.42
N LYS A 90 6.51 -1.91 4.79
CA LYS A 90 6.54 -0.44 4.82
C LYS A 90 5.28 0.15 4.20
N LEU A 91 4.89 -0.33 3.02
CA LEU A 91 3.68 0.13 2.33
C LEU A 91 2.41 -0.16 3.16
N GLN A 92 2.31 -1.35 3.76
CA GLN A 92 1.19 -1.71 4.64
C GLN A 92 1.10 -0.77 5.86
N ASN A 93 2.24 -0.47 6.49
CA ASN A 93 2.30 0.46 7.61
C ASN A 93 1.88 1.88 7.20
N GLU A 94 2.37 2.40 6.07
CA GLU A 94 1.92 3.68 5.52
C GLU A 94 0.40 3.68 5.24
N GLN A 95 -0.13 2.58 4.69
CA GLN A 95 -1.55 2.43 4.40
C GLN A 95 -2.40 2.51 5.67
N PHE A 96 -1.97 1.85 6.74
CA PHE A 96 -2.73 1.86 8.00
C PHE A 96 -2.65 3.21 8.71
N LYS A 97 -1.48 3.86 8.73
CA LYS A 97 -1.35 5.25 9.21
C LYS A 97 -2.28 6.19 8.47
N ARG A 98 -2.36 6.04 7.16
CA ARG A 98 -3.26 6.83 6.32
C ARG A 98 -4.73 6.60 6.68
N TRP A 99 -5.16 5.34 6.84
CA TRP A 99 -6.52 5.02 7.26
C TRP A 99 -6.86 5.65 8.61
N MET A 100 -5.94 5.57 9.59
CA MET A 100 -6.11 6.25 10.88
C MET A 100 -6.18 7.78 10.74
N SER A 101 -5.36 8.39 9.89
CA SER A 101 -5.42 9.84 9.63
C SER A 101 -6.77 10.29 9.04
N LYS A 102 -7.47 9.39 8.35
CA LYS A 102 -8.84 9.59 7.82
C LYS A 102 -9.94 9.23 8.83
N GLY A 103 -9.59 8.87 10.07
CA GLY A 103 -10.53 8.46 11.11
C GLY A 103 -11.21 7.12 10.83
N TRP A 104 -10.56 6.20 10.10
CA TRP A 104 -11.13 4.89 9.86
C TRP A 104 -11.05 4.06 11.14
N SER A 105 -12.18 3.52 11.58
CA SER A 105 -12.23 2.58 12.70
C SER A 105 -12.11 1.14 12.19
N THR A 106 -11.75 0.21 13.07
CA THR A 106 -11.76 -1.22 12.76
C THR A 106 -13.13 -1.70 12.25
N LYS A 107 -14.23 -1.17 12.81
CA LYS A 107 -15.61 -1.45 12.33
C LYS A 107 -15.83 -1.00 10.89
N ARG A 108 -15.38 0.21 10.54
CA ARG A 108 -15.48 0.73 9.15
C ARG A 108 -14.71 -0.15 8.19
N VAL A 109 -13.48 -0.51 8.53
CA VAL A 109 -12.62 -1.35 7.69
C VAL A 109 -13.21 -2.75 7.51
N ASN A 110 -13.71 -3.37 8.58
CA ASN A 110 -14.38 -4.67 8.51
C ASN A 110 -15.56 -4.65 7.51
N HIS A 111 -16.42 -3.63 7.60
CA HIS A 111 -17.58 -3.51 6.72
C HIS A 111 -17.16 -3.33 5.26
N ALA A 112 -16.20 -2.43 4.99
CA ALA A 112 -15.78 -2.15 3.63
C ALA A 112 -15.09 -3.34 2.95
N ILE A 113 -14.27 -4.07 3.70
CA ILE A 113 -13.57 -5.26 3.22
C ILE A 113 -14.55 -6.41 2.94
N ALA A 114 -15.60 -6.59 3.76
CA ALA A 114 -16.66 -7.57 3.49
C ALA A 114 -17.40 -7.27 2.17
N LEU A 115 -17.68 -5.99 1.89
CA LEU A 115 -18.25 -5.56 0.62
C LEU A 115 -17.28 -5.81 -0.56
N ALA A 116 -16.01 -5.44 -0.41
CA ALA A 116 -15.00 -5.62 -1.45
C ALA A 116 -14.78 -7.11 -1.80
N SER A 117 -14.78 -7.98 -0.78
CA SER A 117 -14.69 -9.44 -0.94
C SER A 117 -15.87 -9.99 -1.76
N THR A 118 -17.09 -9.53 -1.45
CA THR A 118 -18.30 -9.92 -2.19
C THR A 118 -18.25 -9.47 -3.65
N LEU A 119 -17.79 -8.24 -3.91
CA LEU A 119 -17.68 -7.69 -5.28
C LEU A 119 -16.61 -8.39 -6.11
N ARG A 120 -15.53 -8.86 -5.49
CA ARG A 120 -14.45 -9.58 -6.17
C ARG A 120 -14.88 -11.00 -6.58
N GLY A 121 -15.91 -11.57 -5.95
CA GLY A 121 -16.44 -12.88 -6.29
C GLY A 121 -15.61 -14.06 -5.77
N ASP A 122 -14.60 -13.80 -4.94
CA ASP A 122 -13.79 -14.84 -4.28
C ASP A 122 -13.70 -14.59 -2.78
N PRO A 123 -14.75 -14.96 -2.01
CA PRO A 123 -14.74 -14.83 -0.56
C PRO A 123 -13.80 -15.83 0.13
N ALA A 124 -13.23 -16.81 -0.59
CA ALA A 124 -12.40 -17.86 -0.03
C ALA A 124 -10.89 -17.51 0.01
N ASP A 125 -10.43 -16.59 -0.83
CA ASP A 125 -9.02 -16.12 -0.87
C ASP A 125 -8.51 -15.60 0.50
N GLY A 126 -9.43 -15.11 1.36
CA GLY A 126 -9.10 -14.75 2.75
C GLY A 126 -8.16 -13.55 2.90
N THR A 127 -7.60 -13.02 1.81
CA THR A 127 -6.70 -11.85 1.76
C THR A 127 -7.34 -10.65 2.44
N PHE A 128 -8.60 -10.38 2.14
CA PHE A 128 -9.37 -9.32 2.76
C PHE A 128 -9.51 -9.50 4.29
N THR A 129 -9.70 -10.74 4.75
CA THR A 129 -9.68 -11.04 6.18
C THR A 129 -8.32 -10.77 6.81
N ARG A 130 -7.22 -11.12 6.13
CA ARG A 130 -5.85 -10.83 6.61
C ARG A 130 -5.59 -9.32 6.69
N VAL A 131 -6.01 -8.54 5.69
CA VAL A 131 -5.97 -7.06 5.73
C VAL A 131 -6.69 -6.53 6.97
N TYR A 132 -7.91 -7.01 7.25
CA TYR A 132 -8.66 -6.58 8.43
C TYR A 132 -7.94 -6.90 9.74
N LEU A 133 -7.43 -8.12 9.88
CA LEU A 133 -6.72 -8.54 11.10
C LEU A 133 -5.44 -7.72 11.32
N ALA A 134 -4.64 -7.52 10.27
CA ALA A 134 -3.43 -6.71 10.33
C ALA A 134 -3.74 -5.25 10.72
N TYR A 135 -4.81 -4.67 10.15
CA TYR A 135 -5.24 -3.34 10.52
C TYR A 135 -5.81 -3.27 11.95
N PHE A 136 -6.54 -4.29 12.39
CA PHE A 136 -7.09 -4.36 13.75
C PHE A 136 -5.98 -4.32 14.79
N ASP A 137 -4.93 -5.14 14.60
CA ASP A 137 -3.77 -5.16 15.48
C ASP A 137 -3.01 -3.83 15.46
N PHE A 138 -2.78 -3.27 14.27
CA PHE A 138 -2.15 -1.96 14.11
C PHE A 138 -2.94 -0.85 14.81
N HIS A 139 -4.25 -0.78 14.57
CA HIS A 139 -5.11 0.24 15.17
C HIS A 139 -5.12 0.11 16.70
N ARG A 140 -5.26 -1.11 17.24
CA ARG A 140 -5.20 -1.34 18.68
C ARG A 140 -3.89 -0.83 19.28
N ALA A 141 -2.74 -1.13 18.66
CA ALA A 141 -1.43 -0.71 19.14
C ALA A 141 -1.22 0.82 19.12
N ASN A 142 -1.98 1.56 18.30
CA ASN A 142 -1.82 3.01 18.13
C ASN A 142 -2.96 3.84 18.75
N THR A 143 -3.91 3.21 19.44
CA THR A 143 -5.02 3.90 20.15
C THR A 143 -5.17 3.47 21.61
N SER A 144 -4.16 2.78 22.16
CA SER A 144 -4.13 2.33 23.56
C SER A 144 -3.56 3.39 24.49
#